data_AF-A0A242NTQ7-F1
#
_entry.id   AF-A0A242NTQ7-F1
#
_cell.length_a   1.000
_cell.length_b   1.000
_cell.length_c   1.000
_cell.angle_alpha   90.00
_cell.angle_beta   90.00
_cell.angle_gamma   90.00
#
_symmetry.space_group_name_H-M   'P 1'
#
loop_
_entity.id
_entity.type
_entity.pdbx_description
1 polymer ?
#
loop_
_entity_poly.entity_id
_entity_poly.type
_entity_poly.pdbx_seq_one_letter_code
_entity_poly.pdbx_strand_id
1 'polypeptide(L)'
;MKILKLVTFLLVSVLVFGCEKAKENTVDNVNDESLVAVQNAMIEPIKKSLPIAIDELTTLIGIDKDKDRNIVNYQYEVKNTSEHTLLLPSTLDTIRQALFKAYCENNEEMQQLKTAFPDGANYHYFIDNKEIIVVELTPADCHGS
;
A
#
# COMPACT_ATOMS: atom_id res chain seq x y z
N MET A 1 -78.38 -24.29 -0.64
CA MET A 1 -78.28 -22.83 -0.91
C MET A 1 -78.06 -22.09 0.40
N LYS A 2 -77.30 -20.98 0.34
CA LYS A 2 -76.89 -20.04 1.42
C LYS A 2 -75.61 -20.50 2.15
N ILE A 3 -74.41 -20.22 1.62
CA ILE A 3 -73.69 -18.93 1.59
C ILE A 3 -73.66 -18.30 2.98
N LEU A 4 -72.57 -18.52 3.72
CA LEU A 4 -72.19 -17.69 4.86
C LEU A 4 -70.88 -16.98 4.51
N LYS A 5 -70.87 -15.68 4.78
CA LYS A 5 -70.11 -14.65 4.09
C LYS A 5 -68.71 -14.48 4.67
N LEU A 6 -67.80 -14.09 3.77
CA LEU A 6 -66.45 -13.60 4.00
C LEU A 6 -66.37 -12.61 5.17
N VAL A 7 -65.33 -12.78 5.98
CA VAL A 7 -64.88 -11.82 6.99
C VAL A 7 -64.08 -10.72 6.28
N THR A 8 -64.66 -9.53 6.23
CA THR A 8 -63.99 -8.23 5.99
C THR A 8 -62.97 -7.96 7.09
N PHE A 9 -61.81 -7.36 6.78
CA PHE A 9 -61.30 -6.25 7.59
C PHE A 9 -60.17 -5.43 6.91
N LEU A 10 -60.45 -4.12 6.81
CA LEU A 10 -59.57 -2.94 6.82
C LEU A 10 -58.59 -2.65 5.66
N LEU A 11 -59.03 -1.72 4.82
CA LEU A 11 -58.22 -0.68 4.17
C LEU A 11 -57.52 0.20 5.22
N VAL A 12 -56.21 0.37 5.10
CA VAL A 12 -55.50 1.56 5.59
C VAL A 12 -54.63 2.07 4.46
N SER A 13 -55.14 3.10 3.78
CA SER A 13 -54.38 3.99 2.93
C SER A 13 -53.74 5.07 3.80
N VAL A 14 -52.41 5.19 3.78
CA VAL A 14 -51.75 6.46 4.11
C VAL A 14 -50.66 6.69 3.07
N LEU A 15 -50.91 7.65 2.18
CA LEU A 15 -49.87 8.36 1.46
C LEU A 15 -49.18 9.30 2.46
N VAL A 16 -47.87 9.18 2.64
CA VAL A 16 -47.05 10.25 3.20
C VAL A 16 -45.94 10.54 2.20
N PHE A 17 -46.02 11.72 1.59
CA PHE A 17 -44.88 12.38 1.00
C PHE A 17 -43.88 12.70 2.12
N GLY A 18 -42.69 12.15 2.01
CA GLY A 18 -41.52 12.54 2.80
C GLY A 18 -40.31 12.59 1.89
N CYS A 19 -40.02 13.77 1.35
CA CYS A 19 -38.66 14.10 0.91
C CYS A 19 -37.80 14.18 2.16
N GLU A 20 -37.23 13.06 2.61
CA GLU A 20 -36.00 13.11 3.39
C GLU A 20 -34.84 13.06 2.42
N LYS A 21 -34.17 14.20 2.26
CA LYS A 21 -32.76 14.21 1.88
C LYS A 21 -31.99 13.55 3.03
N ALA A 22 -32.01 12.21 3.05
CA ALA A 22 -31.06 11.45 3.82
C ALA A 22 -29.69 11.74 3.19
N LYS A 23 -28.81 12.30 4.03
CA LYS A 23 -27.41 12.58 3.73
C LYS A 23 -26.81 11.35 3.07
N GLU A 24 -26.38 11.50 1.82
CA GLU A 24 -25.44 10.59 1.20
C GLU A 24 -24.09 10.83 1.89
N ASN A 25 -23.95 10.26 3.08
CA ASN A 25 -22.66 9.88 3.60
C ASN A 25 -22.48 8.41 3.27
N THR A 26 -21.29 8.09 2.77
CA THR A 26 -20.68 6.77 2.68
C THR A 26 -20.91 6.00 1.37
N VAL A 27 -20.17 6.40 0.33
CA VAL A 27 -19.61 5.45 -0.64
C VAL A 27 -18.17 5.86 -0.94
N ASP A 28 -17.25 5.57 -0.02
CA ASP A 28 -15.79 5.58 -0.31
C ASP A 28 -15.04 4.36 0.25
N ASN A 29 -15.70 3.48 1.01
CA ASN A 29 -15.01 2.38 1.71
C ASN A 29 -14.76 1.12 0.85
N VAL A 30 -15.36 1.01 -0.34
CA VAL A 30 -15.21 -0.22 -1.17
C VAL A 30 -13.84 -0.26 -1.87
N ASN A 31 -13.24 0.89 -2.15
CA ASN A 31 -11.91 0.96 -2.79
C ASN A 31 -10.77 0.75 -1.78
N ASP A 32 -10.93 1.24 -0.55
CA ASP A 32 -9.86 1.22 0.46
C ASP A 32 -9.66 -0.18 1.08
N GLU A 33 -10.75 -0.86 1.45
CA GLU A 33 -10.67 -2.25 1.95
C GLU A 33 -10.08 -3.22 0.89
N SER A 34 -10.44 -3.02 -0.38
CA SER A 34 -9.90 -3.78 -1.50
C SER A 34 -8.40 -3.53 -1.70
N LEU A 35 -7.95 -2.28 -1.60
CA LEU A 35 -6.54 -1.93 -1.75
C LEU A 35 -5.69 -2.50 -0.63
N VAL A 36 -6.17 -2.42 0.62
CA VAL A 36 -5.49 -3.02 1.79
C VAL A 36 -5.33 -4.54 1.61
N ALA A 37 -6.35 -5.23 1.09
CA ALA A 37 -6.26 -6.66 0.82
C ALA A 37 -5.17 -6.98 -0.22
N VAL A 38 -5.07 -6.18 -1.29
CA VAL A 38 -4.03 -6.32 -2.33
C VAL A 38 -2.64 -6.05 -1.75
N GLN A 39 -2.46 -4.97 -0.98
CA GLN A 39 -1.20 -4.64 -0.31
C GLN A 39 -0.74 -5.78 0.61
N ASN A 40 -1.65 -6.33 1.43
CA ASN A 40 -1.35 -7.43 2.33
C ASN A 40 -0.99 -8.70 1.55
N ALA A 41 -1.73 -9.04 0.49
CA ALA A 41 -1.43 -10.18 -0.37
C ALA A 41 -0.04 -10.09 -1.00
N MET A 42 0.44 -8.88 -1.28
CA MET A 42 1.77 -8.61 -1.82
C MET A 42 2.89 -8.72 -0.77
N ILE A 43 2.73 -8.11 0.42
CA ILE A 43 3.82 -8.03 1.41
C ILE A 43 3.91 -9.24 2.35
N GLU A 44 2.80 -9.90 2.66
CA GLU A 44 2.78 -11.01 3.63
C GLU A 44 3.63 -12.22 3.22
N PRO A 45 3.68 -12.63 1.93
CA PRO A 45 4.63 -13.66 1.49
C PRO A 45 6.08 -13.25 1.74
N ILE A 46 6.44 -11.99 1.43
CA ILE A 46 7.79 -11.47 1.63
C ILE A 46 8.14 -11.45 3.12
N LYS A 47 7.23 -10.96 3.99
CA LYS A 47 7.42 -10.95 5.45
C LYS A 47 7.74 -12.33 6.02
N LYS A 48 7.07 -13.38 5.51
CA LYS A 48 7.30 -14.76 5.95
C LYS A 48 8.65 -15.33 5.53
N SER A 49 9.27 -14.72 4.51
CA SER A 49 10.58 -15.12 3.99
C SER A 49 11.73 -14.32 4.58
N LEU A 50 11.47 -13.31 5.41
CA LEU A 50 12.52 -12.51 6.06
C LEU A 50 13.32 -13.34 7.08
N PRO A 51 14.64 -13.07 7.23
CA PRO A 51 15.43 -12.11 6.45
C PRO A 51 15.82 -12.66 5.06
N ILE A 52 15.89 -11.78 4.05
CA ILE A 52 16.27 -12.13 2.67
C ILE A 52 17.61 -11.47 2.33
N ALA A 53 18.63 -12.27 2.00
CA ALA A 53 19.89 -11.75 1.47
C ALA A 53 19.67 -11.22 0.04
N ILE A 54 19.95 -9.93 -0.17
CA ILE A 54 19.84 -9.29 -1.49
C ILE A 54 21.19 -9.40 -2.23
N ASP A 55 22.26 -9.10 -1.51
CA ASP A 55 23.64 -9.23 -1.97
C ASP A 55 24.57 -9.52 -0.78
N GLU A 56 25.89 -9.47 -1.00
CA GLU A 56 26.91 -9.77 0.02
C GLU A 56 26.91 -8.79 1.20
N LEU A 57 26.37 -7.58 1.03
CA LEU A 57 26.40 -6.49 2.00
C LEU A 57 25.02 -6.14 2.54
N THR A 58 23.95 -6.50 1.85
CA THR A 58 22.60 -5.99 2.11
C THR A 58 21.62 -7.14 2.36
N THR A 59 20.90 -7.06 3.48
CA THR A 59 19.84 -7.99 3.85
C THR A 59 18.53 -7.24 4.02
N LEU A 60 17.46 -7.65 3.36
CA LEU A 60 16.12 -7.17 3.67
C LEU A 60 15.67 -7.82 4.99
N ILE A 61 15.47 -6.99 6.02
CA ILE A 61 15.11 -7.42 7.38
C ILE A 61 13.66 -7.07 7.74
N GLY A 62 13.02 -6.19 6.98
CA GLY A 62 11.65 -5.75 7.21
C GLY A 62 10.97 -5.31 5.93
N ILE A 63 9.67 -5.56 5.86
CA ILE A 63 8.78 -4.94 4.88
C ILE A 63 7.45 -4.66 5.56
N ASP A 64 6.96 -3.44 5.42
CA ASP A 64 5.68 -3.02 5.97
C ASP A 64 5.01 -2.02 5.04
N LYS A 65 3.76 -1.69 5.36
CA LYS A 65 3.05 -0.61 4.69
C LYS A 65 2.95 0.56 5.66
N ASP A 66 3.08 1.76 5.13
CA ASP A 66 2.80 2.99 5.87
C ASP A 66 1.35 2.93 6.41
N LYS A 67 1.15 3.47 7.62
CA LYS A 67 -0.14 3.39 8.33
C LYS A 67 -1.16 4.36 7.75
N ASP A 68 -0.68 5.47 7.22
CA ASP A 68 -1.48 6.62 6.82
C ASP A 68 -1.39 6.90 5.32
N ARG A 69 -0.39 6.33 4.64
CA ARG A 69 -0.15 6.50 3.19
C ARG A 69 -0.08 5.15 2.48
N ASN A 70 -0.37 5.14 1.18
CA ASN A 70 -0.25 3.96 0.34
C ASN A 70 1.18 3.73 -0.14
N ILE A 71 2.10 3.63 0.83
CA ILE A 71 3.54 3.45 0.63
C ILE A 71 3.97 2.11 1.21
N VAL A 72 4.85 1.41 0.51
CA VAL A 72 5.59 0.26 1.05
C VAL A 72 6.92 0.73 1.63
N ASN A 73 7.24 0.31 2.85
CA ASN A 73 8.53 0.55 3.48
C ASN A 73 9.34 -0.74 3.46
N TYR A 74 10.52 -0.69 2.86
CA TYR A 74 11.52 -1.74 2.89
C TYR A 74 12.62 -1.38 3.88
N GLN A 75 13.00 -2.31 4.75
CA GLN A 75 14.03 -2.11 5.76
C GLN A 75 15.22 -3.03 5.47
N TYR A 76 16.39 -2.45 5.22
CA TYR A 76 17.61 -3.15 4.87
C TYR A 76 18.66 -3.00 5.96
N GLU A 77 19.27 -4.11 6.36
CA GLU A 77 20.48 -4.12 7.16
C GLU A 77 21.71 -4.15 6.23
N VAL A 78 22.62 -3.20 6.41
CA VAL A 78 23.90 -3.11 5.70
C VAL A 78 25.01 -3.62 6.60
N LYS A 79 25.78 -4.59 6.11
CA LYS A 79 26.92 -5.22 6.80
C LYS A 79 28.24 -4.80 6.17
N ASN A 80 29.31 -4.91 6.95
CA ASN A 80 30.69 -4.72 6.50
C ASN A 80 30.97 -3.36 5.83
N THR A 81 30.11 -2.36 6.06
CA THR A 81 30.22 -1.01 5.50
C THR A 81 30.09 -0.03 6.66
N SER A 82 30.98 0.95 6.74
CA SER A 82 30.89 2.00 7.76
C SER A 82 29.83 3.03 7.40
N GLU A 83 29.25 3.70 8.40
CA GLU A 83 28.33 4.83 8.16
C GLU A 83 28.97 5.89 7.25
N HIS A 84 30.25 6.21 7.46
CA HIS A 84 30.98 7.19 6.65
C HIS A 84 31.06 6.79 5.18
N THR A 85 31.34 5.51 4.90
CA THR A 85 31.40 4.97 3.52
C THR A 85 30.02 5.00 2.85
N LEU A 86 28.98 4.63 3.60
CA LEU A 86 27.61 4.60 3.10
C LEU A 86 27.08 6.00 2.78
N LEU A 87 27.50 7.01 3.56
CA LEU A 87 27.13 8.42 3.38
C LEU A 87 28.02 9.19 2.37
N LEU A 88 28.98 8.54 1.71
CA LEU A 88 29.72 9.18 0.63
C LEU A 88 28.75 9.57 -0.51
N PRO A 89 28.85 10.79 -1.08
CA PRO A 89 27.95 11.23 -2.15
C PRO A 89 27.85 10.25 -3.32
N SER A 90 28.98 9.67 -3.76
CA SER A 90 29.01 8.66 -4.82
C SER A 90 28.25 7.39 -4.48
N THR A 91 28.30 6.96 -3.20
CA THR A 91 27.56 5.79 -2.72
C THR A 91 26.06 6.08 -2.71
N LEU A 92 25.66 7.24 -2.19
CA LEU A 92 24.27 7.67 -2.18
C LEU A 92 23.69 7.78 -3.59
N ASP A 93 24.43 8.37 -4.52
CA ASP A 93 24.01 8.48 -5.92
C ASP A 93 23.88 7.10 -6.57
N THR A 94 24.81 6.18 -6.28
CA THR A 94 24.73 4.80 -6.79
C THR A 94 23.49 4.08 -6.26
N ILE A 95 23.21 4.18 -4.95
CA ILE A 95 22.01 3.58 -4.34
C ILE A 95 20.75 4.17 -4.98
N ARG A 96 20.65 5.50 -5.04
CA ARG A 96 19.49 6.17 -5.63
C ARG A 96 19.28 5.78 -7.09
N GLN A 97 20.33 5.75 -7.91
CA GLN A 97 20.23 5.36 -9.32
C GLN A 97 19.81 3.90 -9.49
N ALA A 98 20.33 2.99 -8.66
CA ALA A 98 19.94 1.59 -8.69
C ALA A 98 18.46 1.40 -8.32
N LEU A 99 18.02 2.02 -7.23
CA LEU A 99 16.63 1.99 -6.78
C LEU A 99 15.70 2.63 -7.80
N PHE A 100 16.06 3.80 -8.31
CA PHE A 100 15.30 4.50 -9.35
C PHE A 100 15.14 3.63 -10.60
N LYS A 101 16.25 3.06 -11.10
CA LYS A 101 16.23 2.21 -12.29
C LYS A 101 15.31 1.01 -12.08
N ALA A 102 15.43 0.31 -10.95
CA ALA A 102 14.62 -0.85 -10.63
C ALA A 102 13.13 -0.49 -10.47
N TYR A 103 12.82 0.54 -9.68
CA TYR A 103 11.45 0.99 -9.44
C TYR A 103 10.77 1.45 -10.73
N CYS A 104 11.51 2.13 -11.62
CA CYS A 104 10.96 2.66 -12.87
C CYS A 104 10.94 1.66 -14.04
N GLU A 105 11.32 0.40 -13.82
CA GLU A 105 11.13 -0.63 -14.83
C GLU A 105 9.64 -0.77 -15.19
N ASN A 106 9.37 -0.95 -16.48
CA ASN A 106 8.03 -1.18 -17.01
C ASN A 106 7.75 -2.69 -17.17
N ASN A 107 8.00 -3.44 -16.10
CA ASN A 107 7.69 -4.85 -16.02
C ASN A 107 6.39 -5.07 -15.21
N GLU A 108 5.80 -6.27 -15.32
CA GLU A 108 4.52 -6.57 -14.67
C GLU A 108 4.59 -6.43 -13.14
N GLU A 109 5.68 -6.85 -12.53
CA GLU A 109 5.88 -6.79 -11.08
C GLU A 109 5.90 -5.35 -10.56
N MET A 110 6.61 -4.44 -11.23
CA MET A 110 6.64 -3.01 -10.86
C MET A 110 5.32 -2.31 -11.15
N GLN A 111 4.58 -2.72 -12.18
CA GLN A 111 3.22 -2.21 -12.41
C GLN A 111 2.27 -2.64 -11.30
N GLN A 112 2.35 -3.90 -10.86
CA GLN A 112 1.56 -4.40 -9.73
C GLN A 112 1.94 -3.66 -8.44
N LEU A 113 3.24 -3.48 -8.18
CA LEU A 113 3.74 -2.73 -7.02
C LEU A 113 3.16 -1.31 -6.98
N LYS A 114 3.28 -0.55 -8.08
CA LYS A 114 2.76 0.83 -8.19
C LYS A 114 1.24 0.90 -8.11
N THR A 115 0.54 -0.17 -8.49
CA THR A 115 -0.92 -0.27 -8.33
C THR A 115 -1.30 -0.52 -6.87
N ALA A 116 -0.55 -1.36 -6.16
CA ALA A 116 -0.79 -1.65 -4.75
C ALA A 116 -0.35 -0.50 -3.82
N PHE A 117 0.71 0.21 -4.20
CA PHE A 117 1.30 1.31 -3.44
C PHE A 117 1.42 2.57 -4.32
N PRO A 118 0.30 3.21 -4.67
CA PRO A 118 0.26 4.37 -5.55
C PRO A 118 1.01 5.60 -5.04
N ASP A 119 1.25 5.70 -3.73
CA ASP A 119 1.97 6.84 -3.15
C ASP A 119 3.50 6.63 -3.17
N GLY A 120 3.98 5.41 -3.42
CA GLY A 120 5.40 5.12 -3.61
C GLY A 120 5.99 4.00 -2.77
N ALA A 121 7.31 4.02 -2.68
CA ALA A 121 8.12 3.08 -1.91
C ALA A 121 9.24 3.82 -1.17
N ASN A 122 9.47 3.44 0.09
CA ASN A 122 10.58 3.92 0.90
C ASN A 122 11.58 2.80 1.14
N TYR A 123 12.86 3.13 1.05
CA TYR A 123 13.98 2.21 1.26
C TYR A 123 14.81 2.74 2.43
N HIS A 124 14.69 2.09 3.59
CA HIS A 124 15.37 2.43 4.82
C HIS A 124 16.60 1.55 4.99
N TYR A 125 17.78 2.14 5.15
CA TYR A 125 19.03 1.42 5.34
C TYR A 125 19.57 1.62 6.75
N PHE A 126 19.86 0.52 7.43
CA PHE A 126 20.32 0.47 8.81
C PHE A 126 21.73 -0.09 8.90
N ILE A 127 22.54 0.48 9.79
CA ILE A 127 23.81 -0.09 10.26
C ILE A 127 23.71 -0.17 11.78
N ASP A 128 23.99 -1.34 12.37
CA ASP A 128 23.93 -1.56 13.82
C ASP A 128 22.60 -1.07 14.46
N ASN A 129 21.48 -1.36 13.79
CA ASN A 129 20.11 -0.93 14.15
C ASN A 129 19.86 0.59 14.13
N LYS A 130 20.79 1.39 13.61
CA LYS A 130 20.60 2.82 13.40
C LYS A 130 20.28 3.08 11.93
N GLU A 131 19.21 3.81 11.68
CA GLU A 131 18.82 4.26 10.34
C GLU A 131 19.82 5.32 9.83
N ILE A 132 20.42 5.06 8.67
CA ILE A 132 21.48 5.89 8.09
C ILE A 132 20.98 6.61 6.83
N ILE A 133 20.22 5.90 5.99
CA ILE A 133 19.69 6.44 4.73
C ILE A 133 18.20 6.12 4.63
N VAL A 134 17.44 7.10 4.13
CA VAL A 134 16.11 6.89 3.55
C VAL A 134 16.14 7.34 2.10
N VAL A 135 15.67 6.49 1.19
CA VAL A 135 15.37 6.86 -0.19
C VAL A 135 13.88 6.69 -0.41
N GLU A 136 13.22 7.77 -0.80
CA GLU A 136 11.79 7.79 -1.12
C GLU A 136 11.66 7.84 -2.64
N LEU A 137 10.80 6.98 -3.21
CA LEU A 137 10.48 6.93 -4.63
C LEU A 137 8.98 6.95 -4.83
N THR A 138 8.53 7.76 -5.78
CA THR A 138 7.14 7.93 -6.18
C THR A 138 6.98 7.60 -7.67
N PRO A 139 5.75 7.27 -8.14
CA PRO A 139 5.53 7.07 -9.58
C PRO A 139 5.92 8.28 -10.43
N ALA A 140 5.85 9.50 -9.89
CA ALA A 140 6.21 10.73 -10.59
C ALA A 140 7.70 10.80 -10.96
N ASP A 141 8.58 10.16 -10.18
CA ASP A 141 10.02 10.17 -10.44
C ASP A 141 10.34 9.50 -11.79
N CYS A 142 9.58 8.49 -12.19
CA CYS A 142 9.79 7.74 -13.43
C CYS A 142 9.51 8.53 -14.72
N HIS A 143 8.92 9.73 -14.62
CA HIS A 143 8.56 10.57 -15.76
C HIS A 143 9.54 11.72 -16.03
N GLY A 144 10.64 11.80 -15.27
CA GLY A 144 11.59 12.93 -15.29
C GLY A 144 13.02 12.60 -15.76
N SER A 145 13.20 11.71 -16.75
CA SER A 145 14.53 11.41 -17.34
C SER A 145 14.83 12.24 -18.59
#